data_AF-A0A9E5L4Z8-F1
#
_entry.id   AF-A0A9E5L4Z8-F1
#
_cell.length_a   1.000
_cell.length_b   1.000
_cell.length_c   1.000
_cell.angle_alpha   90.00
_cell.angle_beta   90.00
_cell.angle_gamma   90.00
#
_symmetry.space_group_name_H-M   'P 1'
#
loop_
_entity.id
_entity.type
_entity.pdbx_description
1 polymer ?
#
loop_
_entity_poly.entity_id
_entity_poly.type
_entity_poly.pdbx_seq_one_letter_code
_entity_poly.pdbx_strand_id
1 'polypeptide(L)'
;MSYPAEKEDFTNGTKTAPDQIDLNTKKPFERKKPKVPRKITERYLHNAGLAYLQRFSSSSANFRRVMLRKIDKSCRHHTDQDKNNCEAILDKIILKFQDLELLNDDVYLRGMVISLSRRGLSSRLIQQKLIQKGLPLDDISCALKLYEEEEYETNGQADLYAAIIYCRKKKFGPFDIMERKDPEKSLASMARAGYSYEIAQKVLKMPMQVIEEEFRFLL
;
A
#
# COMPACT_ATOMS: atom_id res chain seq x y z
N MET A 1 42.58 65.87 36.28
CA MET A 1 42.09 64.69 37.04
C MET A 1 41.90 63.57 36.04
N SER A 2 42.84 62.68 35.70
CA SER A 2 43.90 61.96 36.41
C SER A 2 43.40 60.92 37.42
N TYR A 3 43.84 59.67 37.17
CA TYR A 3 43.77 58.41 37.94
C TYR A 3 42.64 57.41 37.57
N PRO A 4 42.89 56.09 37.63
CA PRO A 4 43.93 55.34 36.90
C PRO A 4 43.42 53.96 36.39
N ALA A 5 44.29 53.27 35.65
CA ALA A 5 44.18 51.84 35.35
C ALA A 5 44.64 51.00 36.56
N GLU A 6 43.89 49.97 36.93
CA GLU A 6 44.37 48.85 37.76
C GLU A 6 44.04 47.51 37.11
N LYS A 7 44.98 46.58 37.32
CA LYS A 7 45.27 45.39 36.53
C LYS A 7 44.40 44.19 36.93
N GLU A 8 44.35 43.26 35.99
CA GLU A 8 43.80 41.91 36.10
C GLU A 8 44.33 41.15 37.33
N ASP A 9 43.44 40.34 37.93
CA ASP A 9 43.84 39.09 38.57
C ASP A 9 42.84 37.98 38.19
N PHE A 10 43.23 37.20 37.18
CA PHE A 10 42.66 35.90 36.86
C PHE A 10 42.95 34.94 38.02
N THR A 11 41.91 34.53 38.75
CA THR A 11 41.99 33.37 39.64
C THR A 11 40.99 32.31 39.21
N ASN A 12 41.49 31.07 39.20
CA ASN A 12 40.98 29.95 38.44
C ASN A 12 39.61 29.46 38.90
N GLY A 13 38.68 29.35 37.95
CA GLY A 13 37.43 28.62 38.13
C GLY A 13 37.70 27.15 38.48
N THR A 14 37.21 26.75 39.65
CA THR A 14 37.10 25.35 40.04
C THR A 14 36.20 24.63 39.03
N LYS A 15 36.80 23.80 38.17
CA LYS A 15 36.07 22.87 37.30
C LYS A 15 35.33 21.86 38.18
N THR A 16 34.08 22.13 38.52
CA THR A 16 33.14 21.08 38.94
C THR A 16 32.92 20.16 37.73
N ALA A 17 33.22 18.88 37.91
CA ALA A 17 32.99 17.84 36.91
C ALA A 17 31.53 17.90 36.43
N PRO A 18 31.25 17.72 35.13
CA PRO A 18 29.86 17.62 34.67
C PRO A 18 29.23 16.39 35.31
N ASP A 19 28.10 16.62 36.00
CA ASP A 19 27.24 15.57 36.52
C ASP A 19 27.04 14.49 35.45
N GLN A 20 27.30 13.23 35.84
CA GLN A 20 27.02 12.08 35.00
C GLN A 20 25.52 12.08 34.70
N ILE A 21 25.17 12.43 33.46
CA ILE A 21 23.80 12.29 32.97
C ILE A 21 23.51 10.79 32.96
N ASP A 22 22.72 10.34 33.94
CA ASP A 22 22.22 8.96 33.99
C ASP A 22 21.35 8.70 32.75
N LEU A 23 21.95 8.07 31.74
CA LEU A 23 21.34 7.72 30.46
C LEU A 23 20.26 6.64 30.60
N ASN A 24 19.91 6.21 31.82
CA ASN A 24 19.01 5.10 32.08
C ASN A 24 17.65 5.48 32.70
N THR A 25 17.09 6.64 32.33
CA THR A 25 15.72 7.05 32.74
C THR A 25 14.69 6.92 31.62
N LYS A 26 14.85 5.97 30.68
CA LYS A 26 13.76 5.62 29.77
C LYS A 26 12.70 4.81 30.53
N LYS A 27 11.70 5.52 31.03
CA LYS A 27 10.47 4.95 31.60
C LYS A 27 9.96 3.85 30.64
N PRO A 28 9.68 2.62 31.13
CA PRO A 28 9.23 1.53 30.27
C PRO A 28 8.02 1.97 29.45
N PHE A 29 8.00 1.65 28.15
CA PHE A 29 6.81 1.83 27.32
C PHE A 29 5.67 0.96 27.90
N GLU A 30 4.83 1.53 28.76
CA GLU A 30 3.65 0.86 29.27
C GLU A 30 2.73 0.54 28.09
N ARG A 31 2.55 -0.75 27.81
CA ARG A 31 1.63 -1.22 26.79
C ARG A 31 0.22 -0.80 27.19
N LYS A 32 -0.35 0.18 26.48
CA LYS A 32 -1.74 0.61 26.69
C LYS A 32 -2.66 -0.62 26.66
N LYS A 33 -3.43 -0.82 27.74
CA LYS A 33 -4.38 -1.93 27.86
C LYS A 33 -5.33 -1.92 26.64
N PRO A 34 -5.63 -3.08 26.04
CA PRO A 34 -6.50 -3.15 24.88
C PRO A 34 -7.89 -2.61 25.24
N LYS A 35 -8.37 -1.61 24.47
CA LYS A 35 -9.71 -1.05 24.67
C LYS A 35 -10.76 -2.12 24.38
N VAL A 36 -11.72 -2.27 25.30
CA VAL A 36 -12.90 -3.12 25.14
C VAL A 36 -13.65 -2.74 23.85
N PRO A 37 -14.00 -3.69 22.98
CA PRO A 37 -14.78 -3.39 21.77
C PRO A 37 -16.15 -2.82 22.16
N ARG A 38 -16.62 -1.81 21.43
CA ARG A 38 -17.96 -1.25 21.62
C ARG A 38 -19.02 -2.24 21.12
N LYS A 39 -20.22 -2.21 21.72
CA LYS A 39 -21.38 -2.92 21.17
C LYS A 39 -21.72 -2.44 19.77
N ILE A 40 -22.14 -3.37 18.92
CA ILE A 40 -22.57 -3.05 17.56
C ILE A 40 -23.95 -2.40 17.62
N THR A 41 -24.04 -1.23 17.03
CA THR A 41 -25.29 -0.51 16.74
C THR A 41 -25.19 0.03 15.32
N GLU A 42 -26.32 0.36 14.72
CA GLU A 42 -26.34 1.00 13.39
C GLU A 42 -25.47 2.26 13.35
N ARG A 43 -25.64 3.16 14.33
CA ARG A 43 -24.82 4.37 14.45
C ARG A 43 -23.32 4.06 14.57
N TYR A 44 -22.96 3.02 15.32
CA TYR A 44 -21.56 2.61 15.44
C TYR A 44 -20.98 2.14 14.11
N LEU A 45 -21.67 1.23 13.41
CA LEU A 45 -21.20 0.70 12.13
C LEU A 45 -21.18 1.78 11.05
N HIS A 46 -22.18 2.66 11.01
CA HIS A 46 -22.22 3.79 10.09
C HIS A 46 -21.01 4.69 10.28
N ASN A 47 -20.74 5.13 11.52
CA ASN A 47 -19.60 6.01 11.80
C ASN A 47 -18.24 5.32 11.59
N ALA A 48 -18.14 4.04 11.96
CA ALA A 48 -16.93 3.25 11.74
C ALA A 48 -16.68 3.01 10.24
N GLY A 49 -17.74 2.84 9.46
CA GLY A 49 -17.71 2.70 8.02
C GLY A 49 -17.30 4.00 7.33
N LEU A 50 -17.92 5.12 7.68
CA LEU A 50 -17.57 6.43 7.15
C LEU A 50 -16.10 6.78 7.44
N ALA A 51 -15.66 6.60 8.70
CA ALA A 51 -14.27 6.84 9.07
C ALA A 51 -13.27 5.91 8.34
N TYR A 52 -13.71 4.73 7.91
CA TYR A 52 -12.90 3.82 7.10
C TYR A 52 -12.79 4.34 5.65
N LEU A 53 -13.92 4.66 5.03
CA LEU A 53 -13.98 5.10 3.62
C LEU A 53 -13.36 6.47 3.39
N GLN A 54 -13.36 7.35 4.39
CA GLN A 54 -12.60 8.61 4.35
C GLN A 54 -11.09 8.42 4.19
N ARG A 55 -10.54 7.27 4.58
CA ARG A 55 -9.10 7.00 4.59
C ARG A 55 -8.68 6.00 3.52
N PHE A 56 -9.58 5.12 3.11
CA PHE A 56 -9.28 4.00 2.26
C PHE A 56 -10.34 3.83 1.18
N SER A 57 -9.91 3.80 -0.06
CA SER A 57 -10.73 3.29 -1.15
C SER A 57 -10.86 1.76 -1.04
N SER A 58 -12.07 1.24 -1.24
CA SER A 58 -12.39 -0.19 -1.02
C SER A 58 -13.54 -0.64 -1.91
N SER A 59 -13.47 -1.90 -2.36
CA SER A 59 -14.66 -2.62 -2.83
C SER A 59 -15.63 -2.89 -1.69
N SER A 60 -16.89 -3.15 -2.05
CA SER A 60 -17.98 -3.50 -1.17
C SER A 60 -17.68 -4.79 -0.40
N ALA A 61 -17.14 -5.81 -1.08
CA ALA A 61 -16.76 -7.07 -0.44
C ALA A 61 -15.60 -6.92 0.57
N ASN A 62 -14.59 -6.10 0.25
CA ASN A 62 -13.51 -5.82 1.21
C ASN A 62 -14.00 -4.99 2.40
N PHE A 63 -14.87 -4.00 2.16
CA PHE A 63 -15.50 -3.20 3.21
C PHE A 63 -16.31 -4.09 4.17
N ARG A 64 -17.18 -4.95 3.62
CA ARG A 64 -17.93 -5.96 4.37
C ARG A 64 -17.00 -6.79 5.25
N ARG A 65 -15.91 -7.34 4.69
CA ARG A 65 -14.94 -8.15 5.44
C ARG A 65 -14.28 -7.38 6.59
N VAL A 66 -13.98 -6.09 6.39
CA VAL A 66 -13.42 -5.24 7.45
C VAL A 66 -14.43 -5.01 8.57
N MET A 67 -15.69 -4.75 8.23
CA MET A 67 -16.75 -4.54 9.23
C MET A 67 -17.14 -5.82 9.95
N LEU A 68 -17.20 -6.97 9.26
CA LEU A 68 -17.42 -8.28 9.88
C LEU A 68 -16.38 -8.60 10.95
N ARG A 69 -15.09 -8.30 10.72
CA ARG A 69 -14.05 -8.46 11.76
C ARG A 69 -14.32 -7.63 13.01
N LYS A 70 -14.95 -6.45 12.88
CA LYS A 70 -15.35 -5.62 14.02
C LYS A 70 -16.56 -6.23 14.74
N ILE A 71 -17.55 -6.72 13.98
CA ILE A 71 -18.72 -7.44 14.51
C ILE A 71 -18.26 -8.66 15.29
N ASP A 72 -17.45 -9.53 14.69
CA ASP A 72 -16.89 -10.73 15.33
C ASP A 72 -16.16 -10.40 16.63
N LYS A 73 -15.35 -9.34 16.63
CA LYS A 73 -14.62 -8.90 17.83
C LYS A 73 -15.58 -8.41 18.92
N SER A 74 -16.66 -7.75 18.54
CA SER A 74 -17.67 -7.23 19.47
C SER A 74 -18.51 -8.37 20.06
N CYS A 75 -19.05 -9.28 19.24
CA CYS A 75 -19.89 -10.40 19.69
C CYS A 75 -19.10 -11.43 20.53
N ARG A 76 -17.79 -11.61 20.30
CA ARG A 76 -16.93 -12.40 21.20
C ARG A 76 -16.84 -11.83 22.61
N HIS A 77 -17.01 -10.52 22.77
CA HIS A 77 -16.91 -9.85 24.07
C HIS A 77 -18.30 -9.63 24.70
N HIS A 78 -19.30 -9.31 23.88
CA HIS A 78 -20.67 -9.06 24.30
C HIS A 78 -21.54 -10.23 23.83
N THR A 79 -21.58 -11.28 24.63
CA THR A 79 -22.27 -12.55 24.30
C THR A 79 -23.78 -12.41 24.21
N ASP A 80 -24.34 -11.30 24.71
CA ASP A 80 -25.76 -10.94 24.57
C ASP A 80 -26.12 -10.40 23.18
N GLN A 81 -25.13 -10.11 22.34
CA GLN A 81 -25.37 -9.62 20.99
C GLN A 81 -25.61 -10.77 19.99
N ASP A 82 -26.74 -10.71 19.30
CA ASP A 82 -26.97 -11.56 18.13
C ASP A 82 -26.14 -11.08 16.94
N LYS A 83 -25.27 -11.96 16.45
CA LYS A 83 -24.41 -11.72 15.29
C LYS A 83 -25.23 -11.56 14.01
N ASN A 84 -26.31 -12.31 13.83
CA ASN A 84 -27.12 -12.25 12.61
C ASN A 84 -27.79 -10.88 12.46
N ASN A 85 -28.33 -10.34 13.56
CA ASN A 85 -28.84 -8.97 13.59
C ASN A 85 -27.74 -7.93 13.27
N CYS A 86 -26.53 -8.10 13.81
CA CYS A 86 -25.41 -7.22 13.49
C CYS A 86 -25.04 -7.23 11.99
N GLU A 87 -25.08 -8.40 11.35
CA GLU A 87 -24.83 -8.56 9.92
C GLU A 87 -25.94 -7.93 9.08
N ALA A 88 -27.21 -8.10 9.46
CA ALA A 88 -28.34 -7.44 8.78
C ALA A 88 -28.24 -5.91 8.85
N ILE A 89 -27.75 -5.35 9.96
CA ILE A 89 -27.46 -3.92 10.07
C ILE A 89 -26.33 -3.52 9.11
N LEU A 90 -25.28 -4.34 8.98
CA LEU A 90 -24.19 -4.08 8.03
C LEU A 90 -24.69 -4.10 6.58
N ASP A 91 -25.58 -5.02 6.22
CA ASP A 91 -26.18 -5.09 4.88
C ASP A 91 -26.88 -3.78 4.51
N LYS A 92 -27.72 -3.26 5.42
CA LYS A 92 -28.40 -1.97 5.24
C LYS A 92 -27.43 -0.80 5.06
N ILE A 93 -26.32 -0.81 5.81
CA ILE A 93 -25.29 0.23 5.71
C ILE A 93 -24.54 0.15 4.38
N ILE A 94 -24.24 -1.06 3.89
CA ILE A 94 -23.58 -1.24 2.60
C ILE A 94 -24.47 -0.68 1.49
N LEU A 95 -25.75 -1.05 1.46
CA LEU A 95 -26.71 -0.52 0.48
C LEU A 95 -26.76 1.01 0.54
N LYS A 96 -26.93 1.58 1.73
CA LYS A 96 -26.93 3.03 1.92
C LYS A 96 -25.64 3.69 1.41
N PHE A 97 -24.48 3.08 1.60
CA PHE A 97 -23.20 3.61 1.13
C PHE A 97 -23.02 3.46 -0.38
N GLN A 98 -23.64 2.46 -1.00
CA GLN A 98 -23.70 2.32 -2.45
C GLN A 98 -24.62 3.39 -3.06
N ASP A 99 -25.79 3.62 -2.46
CA ASP A 99 -26.73 4.68 -2.89
C ASP A 99 -26.12 6.09 -2.82
N LEU A 100 -25.22 6.31 -1.84
CA LEU A 100 -24.47 7.55 -1.68
C LEU A 100 -23.16 7.60 -2.49
N GLU A 101 -22.90 6.60 -3.35
CA GLU A 101 -21.67 6.44 -4.13
C GLU A 101 -20.37 6.41 -3.31
N LEU A 102 -20.46 6.20 -2.00
CA LEU A 102 -19.29 6.02 -1.12
C LEU A 102 -18.63 4.64 -1.31
N LEU A 103 -19.40 3.67 -1.79
CA LEU A 103 -18.95 2.36 -2.25
C LEU A 103 -19.39 2.16 -3.69
N ASN A 104 -18.43 2.06 -4.60
CA ASN A 104 -18.68 1.77 -5.99
C ASN A 104 -17.58 0.84 -6.50
N ASP A 105 -17.95 -0.41 -6.78
CA ASP A 105 -16.99 -1.47 -7.13
C ASP A 105 -16.38 -1.25 -8.52
N ASP A 106 -17.13 -0.67 -9.46
CA ASP A 106 -16.65 -0.38 -10.81
C ASP A 106 -15.61 0.75 -10.81
N VAL A 107 -15.91 1.84 -10.10
CA VAL A 107 -14.97 2.98 -9.94
C VAL A 107 -13.72 2.51 -9.20
N TYR A 108 -13.90 1.71 -8.14
CA TYR A 108 -12.78 1.11 -7.42
C TYR A 108 -11.92 0.23 -8.33
N LEU A 109 -12.55 -0.66 -9.09
CA LEU A 109 -11.87 -1.60 -9.99
C LEU A 109 -11.04 -0.85 -11.04
N ARG A 110 -11.64 0.09 -11.79
CA ARG A 110 -10.93 0.87 -12.81
C ARG A 110 -9.74 1.62 -12.22
N GLY A 111 -9.96 2.33 -11.11
CA GLY A 111 -8.89 3.08 -10.43
C GLY A 111 -7.74 2.17 -9.95
N MET A 112 -8.07 0.98 -9.47
CA MET A 112 -7.07 0.00 -9.03
C MET A 112 -6.29 -0.62 -10.19
N VAL A 113 -6.94 -0.93 -11.31
CA VAL A 113 -6.26 -1.43 -12.53
C VAL A 113 -5.23 -0.40 -12.98
N ILE A 114 -5.64 0.85 -13.22
CA ILE A 114 -4.75 1.94 -13.63
C ILE A 114 -3.58 2.10 -12.64
N SER A 115 -3.89 2.19 -11.34
CA SER A 115 -2.86 2.39 -10.31
C SER A 115 -1.85 1.26 -10.23
N LEU A 116 -2.29 0.00 -10.33
CA LEU A 116 -1.40 -1.16 -10.22
C LEU A 116 -0.60 -1.39 -11.52
N SER A 117 -1.21 -1.17 -12.69
CA SER A 117 -0.53 -1.29 -13.98
C SER A 117 0.60 -0.27 -14.12
N ARG A 118 0.35 1.02 -13.81
CA ARG A 118 1.38 2.08 -13.77
C ARG A 118 2.51 1.79 -12.78
N ARG A 119 2.26 0.94 -11.77
CA ARG A 119 3.29 0.49 -10.83
C ARG A 119 4.18 -0.62 -11.40
N GLY A 120 3.87 -1.17 -12.57
CA GLY A 120 4.58 -2.28 -13.18
C GLY A 120 4.26 -3.61 -12.51
N LEU A 121 2.98 -3.88 -12.25
CA LEU A 121 2.50 -5.20 -11.86
C LEU A 121 1.96 -5.91 -13.09
N SER A 122 2.19 -7.22 -13.18
CA SER A 122 1.60 -8.06 -14.23
C SER A 122 0.07 -8.11 -14.11
N SER A 123 -0.60 -8.27 -15.23
CA SER A 123 -2.04 -8.48 -15.32
C SER A 123 -2.50 -9.63 -14.43
N ARG A 124 -1.73 -10.74 -14.40
CA ARG A 124 -1.98 -11.90 -13.52
C ARG A 124 -1.96 -11.51 -12.05
N LEU A 125 -0.98 -10.73 -11.61
CA LEU A 125 -0.86 -10.31 -10.21
C LEU A 125 -1.94 -9.28 -9.83
N ILE A 126 -2.30 -8.40 -10.77
CA ILE A 126 -3.41 -7.45 -10.61
C ILE A 126 -4.72 -8.21 -10.40
N GLN A 127 -5.01 -9.17 -11.27
CA GLN A 127 -6.18 -10.04 -11.20
C GLN A 127 -6.27 -10.76 -9.85
N GLN A 128 -5.18 -11.40 -9.40
CA GLN A 128 -5.13 -12.06 -8.10
C GLN A 128 -5.42 -11.09 -6.93
N LYS A 129 -4.89 -9.87 -6.97
CA LYS A 129 -5.13 -8.86 -5.94
C LYS A 129 -6.60 -8.41 -5.91
N LEU A 130 -7.23 -8.25 -7.07
CA LEU A 130 -8.60 -7.79 -7.20
C LEU A 130 -9.62 -8.89 -6.84
N ILE A 131 -9.34 -10.16 -7.18
CA ILE A 131 -10.10 -11.31 -6.69
C ILE A 131 -10.07 -11.36 -5.16
N GLN A 132 -8.92 -11.11 -4.53
CA GLN A 132 -8.83 -11.04 -3.06
C GLN A 132 -9.66 -9.89 -2.47
N LYS A 133 -9.92 -8.84 -3.25
CA LYS A 133 -10.85 -7.75 -2.91
C LYS A 133 -12.31 -8.11 -3.15
N GLY A 134 -12.60 -9.31 -3.65
CA GLY A 134 -13.96 -9.84 -3.84
C GLY A 134 -14.64 -9.30 -5.08
N LEU A 135 -13.87 -8.82 -6.07
CA LEU A 135 -14.39 -8.41 -7.36
C LEU A 135 -14.52 -9.64 -8.29
N PRO A 136 -15.57 -9.71 -9.14
CA PRO A 136 -15.75 -10.80 -10.10
C PRO A 136 -14.61 -10.88 -11.11
N LEU A 137 -14.29 -12.10 -11.54
CA LEU A 137 -13.23 -12.32 -12.52
C LEU A 137 -13.55 -11.65 -13.86
N ASP A 138 -14.77 -11.76 -14.33
CA ASP A 138 -15.18 -11.24 -15.64
C ASP A 138 -15.03 -9.72 -15.70
N ASP A 139 -15.45 -9.01 -14.65
CA ASP A 139 -15.29 -7.55 -14.54
C ASP A 139 -13.82 -7.15 -14.54
N ILE A 140 -12.98 -7.88 -13.79
CA ILE A 140 -11.53 -7.64 -13.75
C ILE A 140 -10.91 -7.83 -15.13
N SER A 141 -11.26 -8.93 -15.81
CA SER A 141 -10.77 -9.22 -17.16
C SER A 141 -11.23 -8.18 -18.17
N CYS A 142 -12.46 -7.69 -18.06
CA CYS A 142 -12.98 -6.60 -18.87
C CYS A 142 -12.19 -5.30 -18.62
N ALA A 143 -12.02 -4.91 -17.35
CA ALA A 143 -11.31 -3.69 -16.99
C ALA A 143 -9.83 -3.69 -17.40
N LEU A 144 -9.16 -4.85 -17.35
CA LEU A 144 -7.78 -5.00 -17.85
C LEU A 144 -7.69 -4.82 -19.37
N LYS A 145 -8.64 -5.38 -20.13
CA LYS A 145 -8.70 -5.22 -21.59
C LYS A 145 -8.97 -3.77 -21.98
N LEU A 146 -9.96 -3.12 -21.36
CA LEU A 146 -10.24 -1.71 -21.59
C LEU A 146 -9.03 -0.83 -21.29
N TYR A 147 -8.33 -1.10 -20.17
CA TYR A 147 -7.11 -0.38 -19.84
C TYR A 147 -6.00 -0.57 -20.89
N GLU A 148 -5.85 -1.78 -21.43
CA GLU A 148 -4.88 -2.07 -22.49
C GLU A 148 -5.23 -1.35 -23.81
N GLU A 149 -6.52 -1.27 -24.15
CA GLU A 149 -7.02 -0.55 -25.33
C GLU A 149 -6.89 0.98 -25.19
N GLU A 150 -7.08 1.52 -23.98
CA GLU A 150 -7.08 2.96 -23.71
C GLU A 150 -5.69 3.56 -23.49
N GLU A 151 -4.85 2.95 -22.64
CA GLU A 151 -3.71 3.70 -22.09
C GLU A 151 -2.48 3.67 -22.98
N TYR A 152 -2.45 2.84 -24.01
CA TYR A 152 -1.32 2.74 -24.91
C TYR A 152 -1.81 2.17 -26.22
N GLU A 153 -1.25 2.62 -27.34
CA GLU A 153 -1.16 1.84 -28.58
C GLU A 153 -0.24 0.60 -28.35
N THR A 154 -0.40 -0.09 -27.22
CA THR A 154 0.39 -1.23 -26.77
C THR A 154 0.25 -2.41 -27.73
N ASN A 155 -0.77 -2.43 -28.60
CA ASN A 155 -1.03 -3.53 -29.52
C ASN A 155 -1.02 -4.90 -28.81
N GLY A 156 -1.60 -4.98 -27.60
CA GLY A 156 -1.63 -6.22 -26.82
C GLY A 156 -0.36 -6.51 -26.00
N GLN A 157 0.43 -5.49 -25.67
CA GLN A 157 1.69 -5.63 -24.95
C GLN A 157 1.69 -5.05 -23.52
N ALA A 158 0.54 -4.85 -22.87
CA ALA A 158 0.48 -4.21 -21.54
C ALA A 158 1.43 -4.85 -20.50
N ASP A 159 1.53 -6.18 -20.47
CA ASP A 159 2.43 -6.89 -19.55
C ASP A 159 3.93 -6.68 -19.89
N LEU A 160 4.28 -6.40 -21.15
CA LEU A 160 5.65 -6.04 -21.55
C LEU A 160 6.06 -4.69 -20.95
N TYR A 161 5.19 -3.68 -21.08
CA TYR A 161 5.41 -2.35 -20.49
C TYR A 161 5.53 -2.45 -18.97
N ALA A 162 4.63 -3.20 -18.32
CA ALA A 162 4.68 -3.45 -16.89
C ALA A 162 5.99 -4.13 -16.46
N ALA A 163 6.47 -5.11 -17.23
CA ALA A 163 7.72 -5.81 -16.99
C ALA A 163 8.95 -4.88 -17.09
N ILE A 164 8.98 -3.98 -18.07
CA ILE A 164 10.05 -2.96 -18.19
C ILE A 164 10.07 -2.05 -16.96
N ILE A 165 8.91 -1.53 -16.54
CA ILE A 165 8.79 -0.70 -15.32
C ILE A 165 9.29 -1.47 -14.09
N TYR A 166 8.94 -2.76 -13.98
CA TYR A 166 9.36 -3.62 -12.88
C TYR A 166 10.89 -3.82 -12.87
N CYS A 167 11.47 -4.17 -14.02
CA CYS A 167 12.91 -4.36 -14.18
C CYS A 167 13.70 -3.09 -13.90
N ARG A 168 13.21 -1.91 -14.33
CA ARG A 168 13.82 -0.61 -14.01
C ARG A 168 13.85 -0.36 -12.50
N LYS A 169 12.70 -0.52 -11.82
CA LYS A 169 12.60 -0.34 -10.36
C LYS A 169 13.50 -1.31 -9.60
N LYS A 170 13.62 -2.54 -10.10
CA LYS A 170 14.47 -3.55 -9.48
C LYS A 170 15.92 -3.44 -9.90
N LYS A 171 16.29 -2.73 -10.97
CA LYS A 171 17.61 -2.79 -11.62
C LYS A 171 17.93 -4.23 -12.04
N PHE A 172 17.19 -4.77 -12.99
CA PHE A 172 17.40 -6.10 -13.57
C PHE A 172 17.66 -5.97 -15.08
N GLY A 173 18.36 -6.95 -15.65
CA GLY A 173 18.65 -7.02 -17.09
C GLY A 173 19.28 -5.73 -17.60
N PRO A 174 18.71 -5.05 -18.61
CA PRO A 174 19.28 -3.83 -19.19
C PRO A 174 19.47 -2.68 -18.19
N PHE A 175 18.77 -2.71 -17.06
CA PHE A 175 18.88 -1.69 -16.01
C PHE A 175 19.93 -2.02 -14.94
N ASP A 176 20.59 -3.19 -15.02
CA ASP A 176 21.71 -3.56 -14.18
C ASP A 176 23.05 -3.28 -14.88
N ILE A 177 23.40 -1.99 -14.98
CA ILE A 177 24.59 -1.49 -15.71
C ILE A 177 25.90 -2.13 -15.22
N MET A 178 25.95 -2.57 -13.96
CA MET A 178 27.15 -3.19 -13.36
C MET A 178 27.14 -4.72 -13.44
N GLU A 179 26.11 -5.32 -14.05
CA GLU A 179 25.94 -6.77 -14.22
C GLU A 179 26.11 -7.56 -12.90
N ARG A 180 25.68 -6.98 -11.79
CA ARG A 180 25.89 -7.56 -10.46
C ARG A 180 24.91 -8.67 -10.13
N LYS A 181 23.82 -8.76 -10.90
CA LYS A 181 22.71 -9.64 -10.56
C LYS A 181 22.69 -10.87 -11.42
N ASP A 182 22.58 -11.97 -10.71
CA ASP A 182 22.29 -13.27 -11.26
C ASP A 182 21.00 -13.25 -12.11
N PRO A 183 21.09 -13.58 -13.42
CA PRO A 183 19.94 -13.65 -14.31
C PRO A 183 18.87 -14.63 -13.83
N GLU A 184 19.25 -15.76 -13.22
CA GLU A 184 18.30 -16.76 -12.73
C GLU A 184 17.48 -16.22 -11.55
N LYS A 185 18.13 -15.48 -10.65
CA LYS A 185 17.43 -14.81 -9.54
C LYS A 185 16.50 -13.71 -10.03
N SER A 186 16.91 -12.99 -11.07
CA SER A 186 16.09 -11.96 -11.71
C SER A 186 14.84 -12.58 -12.34
N LEU A 187 15.01 -13.67 -13.09
CA LEU A 187 13.92 -14.44 -13.68
C LEU A 187 12.96 -14.98 -12.61
N ALA A 188 13.49 -15.59 -11.54
CA ALA A 188 12.67 -16.09 -10.43
C ALA A 188 11.91 -14.97 -9.70
N SER A 189 12.47 -13.75 -9.65
CA SER A 189 11.78 -12.57 -9.11
C SER A 189 10.61 -12.15 -10.01
N MET A 190 10.79 -12.15 -11.33
CA MET A 190 9.73 -11.82 -12.29
C MET A 190 8.60 -12.87 -12.30
N ALA A 191 8.94 -14.16 -12.22
CA ALA A 191 7.95 -15.24 -12.13
C ALA A 191 7.06 -15.07 -10.89
N ARG A 192 7.65 -14.75 -9.71
CA ARG A 192 6.88 -14.43 -8.50
C ARG A 192 6.07 -13.15 -8.60
N ALA A 193 6.46 -12.23 -9.47
CA ALA A 193 5.68 -11.04 -9.79
C ALA A 193 4.56 -11.29 -10.82
N GLY A 194 4.42 -12.54 -11.31
CA GLY A 194 3.33 -12.99 -12.17
C GLY A 194 3.57 -12.83 -13.66
N TYR A 195 4.77 -12.45 -14.09
CA TYR A 195 5.13 -12.37 -15.51
C TYR A 195 5.30 -13.76 -16.12
N SER A 196 4.90 -13.91 -17.39
CA SER A 196 5.20 -15.13 -18.16
C SER A 196 6.70 -15.28 -18.38
N TYR A 197 7.14 -16.52 -18.57
CA TYR A 197 8.55 -16.81 -18.87
C TYR A 197 9.02 -16.05 -20.12
N GLU A 198 8.20 -16.04 -21.17
CA GLU A 198 8.49 -15.37 -22.43
C GLU A 198 8.73 -13.86 -22.24
N ILE A 199 7.82 -13.15 -21.55
CA ILE A 199 7.96 -11.72 -21.29
C ILE A 199 9.20 -11.45 -20.42
N ALA A 200 9.38 -12.25 -19.36
CA ALA A 200 10.53 -12.07 -18.47
C ALA A 200 11.85 -12.26 -19.21
N GLN A 201 11.97 -13.31 -20.02
CA GLN A 201 13.16 -13.57 -20.81
C GLN A 201 13.40 -12.47 -21.86
N LYS A 202 12.34 -12.02 -22.54
CA LYS A 202 12.39 -10.94 -23.54
C LYS A 202 12.94 -9.65 -22.93
N VAL A 203 12.38 -9.20 -21.80
CA VAL A 203 12.80 -7.94 -21.16
C VAL A 203 14.21 -8.04 -20.57
N LEU A 204 14.57 -9.16 -19.94
CA LEU A 204 15.90 -9.32 -19.34
C LEU A 204 17.03 -9.33 -20.37
N LYS A 205 16.75 -9.79 -21.60
CA LYS A 205 17.71 -9.83 -22.72
C LYS A 205 17.60 -8.64 -23.68
N MET A 206 16.66 -7.73 -23.44
CA MET A 206 16.45 -6.57 -24.30
C MET A 206 17.63 -5.60 -24.15
N PRO A 207 18.24 -5.12 -25.25
CA PRO A 207 19.29 -4.12 -25.17
C PRO A 207 18.72 -2.76 -24.72
N MET A 208 19.50 -1.98 -23.98
CA MET A 208 19.06 -0.69 -23.43
C MET A 208 18.65 0.29 -24.53
N GLN A 209 19.32 0.25 -25.69
CA GLN A 209 19.03 1.11 -26.84
C GLN A 209 17.58 0.94 -27.34
N VAL A 210 17.11 -0.31 -27.44
CA VAL A 210 15.72 -0.60 -27.86
C VAL A 210 14.72 -0.05 -26.83
N ILE A 211 15.03 -0.12 -25.54
CA ILE A 211 14.18 0.46 -24.49
C ILE A 211 14.14 1.99 -24.61
N GLU A 212 15.26 2.64 -24.90
CA GLU A 212 15.35 4.10 -25.06
C GLU A 212 14.66 4.63 -26.33
N GLU A 213 14.56 3.79 -27.37
CA GLU A 213 13.91 4.10 -28.63
C GLU A 213 12.39 3.85 -28.55
N GLU A 214 11.97 2.66 -28.16
CA GLU A 214 10.56 2.24 -28.20
C GLU A 214 9.78 2.55 -26.91
N PHE A 215 10.47 2.62 -25.78
CA PHE A 215 9.86 2.75 -24.45
C PHE A 215 10.32 4.00 -23.69
N ARG A 216 10.78 5.04 -24.41
CA ARG A 216 11.34 6.26 -23.83
C ARG A 216 10.47 6.91 -22.75
N PHE A 217 9.16 6.91 -22.95
CA PHE A 217 8.21 7.51 -22.00
C PHE A 217 8.14 6.75 -20.67
N LEU A 218 8.67 5.53 -20.61
CA LEU A 218 8.79 4.74 -19.39
C LEU A 218 10.12 4.98 -18.66
N LEU A 219 11.09 5.71 -19.20
CA LEU A 219 12.40 5.97 -18.57
C LEU A 219 12.39 7.21 -17.69
#